data_AF-A0A841IPF2-F1
#
_entry.id   AF-A0A841IPF2-F1
#
_cell.length_a   1.000
_cell.length_b   1.000
_cell.length_c   1.000
_cell.angle_alpha   90.00
_cell.angle_beta   90.00
_cell.angle_gamma   90.00
#
_symmetry.space_group_name_H-M   'P 1'
#
loop_
_entity.id
_entity.type
_entity.pdbx_description
1 polymer ?
#
loop_
_entity_poly.entity_id
_entity_poly.type
_entity_poly.pdbx_seq_one_letter_code
_entity_poly.pdbx_strand_id
1 'polypeptide(L)' 'MNDDEWNDIILSVKQGDSGPWMCPECDEYTVELGQRFEQGEVVEHALLCLACEAEVVAPA' A
#
# COMPACT_ATOMS: atom_id res chain seq x y z
N MET A 1 -6.68 1.78 -15.75
CA MET A 1 -6.54 3.12 -15.13
C MET A 1 -6.88 2.92 -13.67
N ASN A 2 -5.96 2.28 -12.92
CA ASN A 2 -6.10 1.96 -11.49
C ASN A 2 -4.80 2.23 -10.71
N ASP A 3 -3.68 2.35 -11.43
CA ASP A 3 -2.39 2.78 -10.88
C ASP A 3 -2.46 4.13 -10.16
N ASP A 4 -3.34 5.04 -10.60
CA ASP A 4 -3.47 6.38 -10.01
C ASP A 4 -4.02 6.32 -8.56
N GLU A 5 -4.97 5.43 -8.27
CA GLU A 5 -5.57 5.30 -6.93
C GLU A 5 -4.63 4.56 -5.96
N TRP A 6 -3.90 3.57 -6.45
CA TRP A 6 -2.82 2.94 -5.67
C TRP A 6 -1.71 3.93 -5.32
N ASN A 7 -1.34 4.82 -6.24
CA ASN A 7 -0.36 5.86 -5.98
C ASN A 7 -0.79 6.81 -4.86
N ASP A 8 -2.07 7.18 -4.79
CA ASP A 8 -2.60 8.02 -3.71
C ASP A 8 -2.47 7.33 -2.33
N ILE A 9 -2.71 6.02 -2.27
CA ILE A 9 -2.50 5.23 -1.06
C ILE A 9 -1.01 5.20 -0.68
N ILE A 10 -0.11 4.95 -1.64
CA ILE A 10 1.34 4.96 -1.41
C ILE A 10 1.83 6.32 -0.92
N LEU A 11 1.32 7.42 -1.48
CA LEU A 11 1.64 8.77 -1.03
C LEU A 11 1.18 9.01 0.41
N SER A 12 0.04 8.44 0.80
CA SER A 12 -0.50 8.53 2.17
C SER A 12 0.38 7.74 3.15
N VAL A 13 0.79 6.53 2.77
CA VAL A 13 1.75 5.70 3.53
C VAL A 13 3.07 6.45 3.76
N LYS A 14 3.64 7.06 2.71
CA LYS A 14 4.88 7.85 2.81
C LYS A 14 4.72 9.08 3.72
N GLN A 15 3.50 9.58 3.90
CA GLN A 15 3.17 10.65 4.84
C GLN A 15 2.89 10.15 6.27
N GLY A 16 2.98 8.84 6.51
CA GLY A 16 2.81 8.21 7.82
C GLY A 16 1.40 7.70 8.12
N ASP A 17 0.53 7.65 7.11
CA ASP A 17 -0.81 7.12 7.29
C ASP A 17 -0.79 5.60 7.42
N SER A 18 -1.63 5.05 8.30
CA SER A 18 -1.57 3.62 8.70
C SER A 18 -2.79 2.81 8.24
N GLY A 19 -3.66 3.38 7.40
CA GLY A 19 -4.86 2.73 6.88
C GLY A 19 -6.01 2.64 7.90
N PRO A 20 -7.08 1.89 7.59
CA PRO A 20 -7.25 1.01 6.42
C PRO A 20 -7.58 1.79 5.13
N TRP A 21 -7.15 1.24 3.99
CA TRP A 21 -7.50 1.78 2.67
C TRP A 21 -8.48 0.88 1.93
N MET A 22 -9.28 1.49 1.06
CA MET A 22 -10.12 0.79 0.11
C MET A 22 -9.23 0.27 -1.02
N CYS A 23 -9.41 -1.00 -1.42
CA CYS A 23 -8.70 -1.55 -2.57
C CYS A 23 -9.29 -1.01 -3.87
N PRO A 24 -8.49 -0.38 -4.74
CA PRO A 24 -8.96 0.13 -6.04
C PRO A 24 -9.47 -0.97 -7.00
N GLU A 25 -9.13 -2.24 -6.76
CA GLU A 25 -9.50 -3.35 -7.64
C GLU A 25 -10.85 -3.99 -7.28
N CYS A 26 -11.25 -3.96 -6.01
CA CYS A 26 -12.44 -4.68 -5.52
C CYS A 26 -13.32 -3.89 -4.56
N ASP A 27 -12.99 -2.62 -4.30
CA ASP A 27 -13.71 -1.70 -3.42
C ASP A 27 -13.82 -2.16 -1.94
N GLU A 28 -13.04 -3.17 -1.53
CA GLU A 28 -13.03 -3.68 -0.16
C GLU A 28 -12.01 -2.93 0.72
N TYR A 29 -12.38 -2.64 1.97
CA TYR A 29 -11.51 -2.02 2.97
C TYR A 29 -10.59 -3.04 3.67
N THR A 30 -9.79 -3.74 2.88
CA THR A 30 -8.94 -4.86 3.35
C THR A 30 -7.48 -4.72 2.89
N VAL A 31 -7.05 -3.49 2.58
CA VAL A 31 -5.66 -3.20 2.20
C VAL A 31 -4.80 -3.06 3.46
N GLU A 32 -3.78 -3.92 3.55
CA GLU A 32 -2.79 -3.94 4.61
C GLU A 32 -1.43 -3.40 4.13
N LEU A 33 -0.67 -2.78 5.04
CA LEU A 33 0.67 -2.25 4.78
C LEU A 33 1.76 -3.23 5.24
N GLY A 34 2.61 -3.64 4.31
CA GLY A 34 3.90 -4.27 4.56
C GLY A 34 5.06 -3.29 4.38
N GLN A 35 6.12 -3.44 5.17
CA GLN A 35 7.33 -2.63 5.06
C GLN A 35 8.57 -3.51 5.09
N ARG A 36 9.51 -3.23 4.18
CA ARG A 36 10.85 -3.84 4.20
C ARG A 36 11.85 -2.87 4.80
N PHE A 37 12.65 -3.39 5.73
CA PHE A 37 13.69 -2.62 6.41
C PHE A 37 15.08 -3.09 6.00
N GLU A 38 15.98 -2.16 5.72
CA GLU A 38 17.42 -2.41 5.56
C GLU A 38 18.19 -1.43 6.45
N GLN A 39 19.13 -1.93 7.24
CA GLN A 39 19.93 -1.12 8.18
C GLN A 39 19.11 -0.28 9.18
N GLY A 40 17.86 -0.66 9.45
CA GLY A 40 16.94 0.05 10.35
C GLY A 40 16.10 1.12 9.67
N GLU A 41 16.25 1.32 8.36
CA GLU A 41 15.47 2.25 7.56
C GLU A 41 14.47 1.48 6.68
N VAL A 42 13.29 2.05 6.46
CA VAL A 42 12.32 1.49 5.50
C VAL A 42 12.86 1.76 4.09
N VAL A 43 12.97 0.72 3.28
CA VAL A 43 13.42 0.83 1.87
C VAL A 43 12.31 0.56 0.86
N GLU A 44 11.23 -0.08 1.30
CA GLU A 44 10.13 -0.51 0.45
C GLU A 44 8.83 -0.57 1.25
N HIS A 45 7.75 -0.11 0.62
CA HIS A 45 6.37 -0.26 1.08
C HIS A 45 5.65 -1.22 0.13
N ALA A 46 4.92 -2.16 0.69
CA ALA A 46 4.04 -3.07 -0.04
C ALA A 46 2.62 -2.90 0.47
N LEU A 47 1.65 -2.82 -0.42
CA LEU A 47 0.23 -2.78 -0.10
C LEU A 47 -0.41 -4.04 -0.68
N LEU A 48 -1.15 -4.77 0.16
CA LEU A 48 -1.83 -6.00 -0.23
C LEU A 48 -3.30 -5.93 0.17
N CYS A 49 -4.19 -6.11 -0.79
CA CYS A 49 -5.60 -6.34 -0.50
C CYS A 49 -5.84 -7.82 -0.16
N LEU A 50 -6.35 -8.11 1.03
CA LEU A 50 -6.63 -9.49 1.44
C LEU A 50 -7.87 -10.09 0.77
N ALA A 51 -8.77 -9.27 0.21
CA ALA A 51 -9.99 -9.75 -0.43
C ALA A 51 -9.77 -10.26 -1.87
N CYS A 52 -8.95 -9.55 -2.66
CA CYS A 52 -8.70 -9.89 -4.06
C CYS A 52 -7.23 -10.21 -4.38
N GLU A 53 -6.35 -10.20 -3.37
CA GLU A 53 -4.93 -10.49 -3.50
C GLU A 53 -4.17 -9.51 -4.43
N ALA A 54 -4.76 -8.34 -4.72
CA ALA A 54 -4.08 -7.27 -5.45
C ALA A 54 -2.94 -6.69 -4.61
N GLU A 55 -1.78 -6.55 -5.23
CA GLU A 55 -0.54 -6.09 -4.58
C GLU A 55 0.12 -4.97 -5.38
N VAL A 56 0.61 -3.96 -4.67
CA VAL A 56 1.50 -2.94 -5.22
C VAL A 56 2.70 -2.75 -4.31
N VAL A 57 3.89 -2.65 -4.92
CA VAL A 57 5.16 -2.44 -4.22
C VAL A 57 5.78 -1.14 -4.71
N ALA A 58 6.24 -0.31 -3.78
CA ALA A 58 6.90 0.96 -4.07
C ALA A 58 8.11 1.20 -3.16
N PRO A 59 9.18 1.83 -3.67
CA PRO A 59 10.31 2.22 -2.83
C PRO A 59 9.88 3.26 -1.78
N ALA A 60 10.54 3.24 -0.62
CA ALA A 60 10.32 4.22 0.46
C ALA A 60 10.59 5.66 0.02
#